data_AF-A0A4R5MEX7-F1
#
_entry.id   AF-A0A4R5MEX7-F1
#
_cell.length_a   1.000
_cell.length_b   1.000
_cell.length_c   1.000
_cell.angle_alpha   90.00
_cell.angle_beta   90.00
_cell.angle_gamma   90.00
#
_symmetry.space_group_name_H-M   'P 1'
#
loop_
_entity.id
_entity.type
_entity.pdbx_description
1 polymer ?
#
loop_
_entity_poly.entity_id
_entity_poly.type
_entity_poly.pdbx_seq_one_letter_code
_entity_poly.pdbx_strand_id
1 'polypeptide(L)'
;MVYDSSAHDTLTLGGADASAPVALHNVANGDLSVASTDAVNGSQLYATNSNISNLSGDVTNIQGDITNINGKLADAVIYDSSAHNSVTLGGAGASVPVALHNVANGDLSVASTDAVNGSQLFATNSNISNLSGDVTNIQGDITNINGKLADAVVYDSSAHNSVTLGGAGASVPVALHNVANGDLSVASTDAVNGAQLFATNSNISNLSGDVTNIQ
;
A
#
# COMPACT_ATOMS: atom_id res chain seq x y z
N MET A 1 -63.77 -65.64 26.20
CA MET A 1 -62.91 -64.79 27.06
C MET A 1 -63.59 -64.67 28.40
N VAL A 2 -62.85 -64.85 29.49
CA VAL A 2 -63.36 -64.72 30.86
C VAL A 2 -62.42 -63.74 31.55
N TYR A 3 -62.99 -62.78 32.29
CA TYR A 3 -62.20 -61.85 33.10
C TYR A 3 -61.55 -62.59 34.27
N ASP A 4 -60.43 -62.06 34.77
CA ASP A 4 -59.67 -62.74 35.83
C ASP A 4 -60.43 -62.75 37.17
N SER A 5 -61.37 -61.81 37.36
CA SER A 5 -62.25 -61.73 38.53
C SER A 5 -63.64 -61.18 38.17
N SER A 6 -64.56 -61.21 39.14
CA SER A 6 -65.91 -60.62 38.98
C SER A 6 -65.92 -59.08 38.94
N ALA A 7 -64.79 -58.42 39.22
CA ALA A 7 -64.68 -56.96 39.12
C ALA A 7 -64.50 -56.46 37.67
N HIS A 8 -64.10 -57.35 36.74
CA HIS A 8 -63.88 -57.04 35.33
C HIS A 8 -62.77 -56.01 35.02
N ASP A 9 -61.90 -55.74 35.99
CA ASP A 9 -60.82 -54.76 35.83
C ASP A 9 -59.62 -55.29 35.02
N THR A 10 -59.46 -56.62 34.92
CA THR A 10 -58.33 -57.25 34.21
C THR A 10 -58.77 -58.47 33.38
N LEU A 11 -58.03 -58.69 32.30
CA LEU A 11 -58.14 -59.84 31.42
C LEU A 11 -56.75 -60.36 31.09
N THR A 12 -56.43 -61.58 31.49
CA THR A 12 -55.18 -62.26 31.15
C THR A 12 -55.40 -63.16 29.93
N LEU A 13 -54.85 -62.76 28.77
CA LEU A 13 -54.95 -63.56 27.55
C LEU A 13 -54.11 -64.85 27.68
N GLY A 14 -54.74 -66.00 27.44
CA GLY A 14 -54.12 -67.32 27.57
C GLY A 14 -54.32 -67.98 28.95
N GLY A 15 -54.80 -67.23 29.95
CA GLY A 15 -54.98 -67.68 31.34
C GLY A 15 -53.73 -67.51 32.21
N ALA A 16 -53.90 -67.64 33.53
CA ALA A 16 -52.86 -67.33 34.53
C ALA A 16 -51.57 -68.16 34.40
N ASP A 17 -51.66 -69.37 33.83
CA ASP A 17 -50.53 -70.28 33.64
C ASP A 17 -49.92 -70.23 32.22
N ALA A 18 -50.32 -69.26 31.39
CA ALA A 18 -49.81 -69.13 30.03
C ALA A 18 -48.32 -68.73 30.01
N SER A 19 -47.52 -69.48 29.26
CA SER A 19 -46.08 -69.22 29.11
C SER A 19 -45.71 -68.44 27.84
N ALA A 20 -46.64 -68.28 26.90
CA ALA A 20 -46.45 -67.55 25.65
C ALA A 20 -47.49 -66.41 25.50
N PRO A 21 -47.08 -65.20 25.04
CA PRO A 21 -48.02 -64.12 24.76
C PRO A 21 -49.05 -64.49 23.68
N VAL A 22 -50.27 -63.96 23.80
CA VAL A 22 -51.34 -64.12 22.81
C VAL A 22 -51.40 -62.87 21.93
N ALA A 23 -51.32 -63.05 20.60
CA ALA A 23 -51.51 -61.96 19.66
C ALA A 23 -53.00 -61.59 19.54
N LEU A 24 -53.30 -60.28 19.59
CA LEU A 24 -54.64 -59.76 19.32
C LEU A 24 -54.69 -59.17 17.90
N HIS A 25 -55.48 -59.79 17.03
CA HIS A 25 -55.60 -59.41 15.62
C HIS A 25 -56.94 -58.73 15.31
N ASN A 26 -57.00 -58.06 14.15
CA ASN A 26 -58.18 -57.35 13.65
C ASN A 26 -58.68 -56.22 14.60
N VAL A 27 -57.74 -55.56 15.28
CA VAL A 27 -58.02 -54.36 16.08
C VAL A 27 -58.14 -53.17 15.12
N ALA A 28 -59.31 -52.55 15.05
CA ALA A 28 -59.54 -51.32 14.31
C ALA A 28 -58.64 -50.18 14.86
N ASN A 29 -58.46 -49.10 14.09
CA ASN A 29 -57.73 -47.94 14.62
C ASN A 29 -58.49 -47.37 15.82
N GLY A 30 -57.85 -47.29 16.98
CA GLY A 30 -58.41 -46.63 18.15
C GLY A 30 -58.44 -45.11 17.96
N ASP A 31 -59.37 -44.44 18.63
CA ASP A 31 -59.35 -42.98 18.67
C ASP A 31 -58.05 -42.47 19.34
N LEU A 32 -57.41 -41.45 18.76
CA LEU A 32 -56.18 -40.83 19.28
C LEU A 32 -56.49 -39.46 19.89
N SER A 33 -57.32 -39.46 20.92
CA SER A 33 -57.69 -38.27 21.69
C SER A 33 -57.21 -38.37 23.14
N VAL A 34 -57.12 -37.22 23.83
CA VAL A 34 -56.66 -37.15 25.22
C VAL A 34 -57.55 -37.90 26.22
N ALA A 35 -58.78 -38.24 25.84
CA ALA A 35 -59.73 -38.98 26.67
C ALA A 35 -59.94 -40.44 26.20
N SER A 36 -59.27 -40.85 25.11
CA SER A 36 -59.45 -42.17 24.52
C SER A 36 -58.99 -43.27 25.47
N THR A 37 -59.80 -44.32 25.55
CA THR A 37 -59.47 -45.59 26.21
C THR A 37 -59.37 -46.73 25.19
N ASP A 38 -59.34 -46.41 23.89
CA ASP A 38 -59.30 -47.40 22.83
C ASP A 38 -57.90 -48.05 22.75
N ALA A 39 -57.87 -49.33 22.41
CA ALA A 39 -56.64 -50.00 22.05
C ALA A 39 -56.11 -49.46 20.71
N VAL A 40 -54.81 -49.15 20.65
CA VAL A 40 -54.15 -48.79 19.39
C VAL A 40 -53.60 -50.03 18.70
N ASN A 41 -53.63 -50.05 17.37
CA ASN A 41 -53.06 -51.14 16.59
C ASN A 41 -51.64 -50.81 16.08
N GLY A 42 -50.98 -51.81 15.49
CA GLY A 42 -49.62 -51.67 14.98
C GLY A 42 -49.46 -50.62 13.88
N SER A 43 -50.49 -50.33 13.08
CA SER A 43 -50.40 -49.31 12.01
C SER A 43 -50.32 -47.89 12.57
N GLN A 44 -51.02 -47.60 13.68
CA GLN A 44 -50.98 -46.30 14.35
C GLN A 44 -49.62 -46.07 15.02
N LEU A 45 -49.10 -47.07 15.72
CA LEU A 45 -47.76 -47.01 16.33
C LEU A 45 -46.66 -46.93 15.26
N TYR A 46 -46.82 -47.65 14.14
CA TYR A 46 -45.91 -47.60 13.01
C TYR A 46 -45.85 -46.18 12.40
N ALA A 47 -47.00 -45.54 12.18
CA ALA A 47 -47.04 -44.17 11.65
C ALA A 47 -46.28 -43.18 12.55
N THR A 48 -46.48 -43.26 13.88
CA THR A 48 -45.72 -42.47 14.85
C THR A 48 -44.23 -42.77 14.77
N ASN A 49 -43.83 -44.04 14.71
CA ASN A 49 -42.43 -44.45 14.60
C ASN A 49 -41.79 -43.99 13.28
N SER A 50 -42.52 -43.98 12.17
CA SER A 50 -42.05 -43.44 10.89
C SER A 50 -41.77 -41.93 11.00
N ASN A 51 -42.67 -41.17 11.62
CA ASN A 51 -42.45 -39.74 11.85
C ASN A 51 -41.24 -39.48 12.76
N ILE A 52 -41.06 -40.29 13.81
CA ILE A 52 -39.88 -40.21 14.70
C ILE A 52 -38.60 -40.54 13.92
N SER A 53 -38.63 -41.56 13.07
CA SER A 53 -37.49 -41.91 12.22
C SER A 53 -37.12 -40.78 11.25
N ASN A 54 -38.11 -40.12 10.66
CA ASN A 54 -37.89 -38.97 9.79
C ASN A 54 -37.27 -37.80 10.56
N LEU A 55 -37.82 -37.46 11.73
CA LEU A 55 -37.26 -36.42 12.60
C LEU A 55 -35.81 -36.75 13.03
N SER A 56 -35.52 -38.01 13.33
CA SER A 56 -34.15 -38.46 13.64
C SER A 56 -33.19 -38.25 12.46
N GLY A 57 -33.68 -38.45 11.23
CA GLY A 57 -32.93 -38.15 10.01
C GLY A 57 -32.67 -36.65 9.86
N ASP A 58 -33.69 -35.82 10.03
CA ASP A 58 -33.58 -34.36 9.94
C ASP A 58 -32.59 -33.79 10.96
N VAL A 59 -32.63 -34.27 12.21
CA VAL A 59 -31.67 -33.89 13.26
C VAL A 59 -30.23 -34.26 12.88
N THR A 60 -30.04 -35.44 12.27
CA THR A 60 -28.71 -35.88 11.81
C THR A 60 -28.20 -34.97 10.71
N ASN A 61 -29.06 -34.60 9.76
CA ASN A 61 -28.70 -33.68 8.66
C ASN A 61 -28.33 -32.29 9.20
N ILE A 62 -29.14 -31.73 10.11
CA ILE A 62 -28.87 -30.43 10.75
C ILE A 62 -27.52 -30.46 11.48
N GLN A 63 -27.21 -31.54 12.18
CA GLN A 63 -25.93 -31.67 12.88
C GLN A 63 -24.74 -31.68 11.89
N GLY A 64 -24.91 -32.30 10.73
CA GLY A 64 -23.95 -32.25 9.63
C GLY A 64 -23.77 -30.84 9.09
N ASP A 65 -24.87 -30.12 8.83
CA ASP A 65 -24.84 -28.75 8.34
C ASP A 65 -24.16 -27.79 9.32
N ILE A 66 -24.46 -27.89 10.62
CA ILE A 66 -23.80 -27.10 11.68
C ILE A 66 -22.28 -27.36 11.69
N THR A 67 -21.88 -28.62 11.56
CA THR A 67 -20.45 -28.99 11.51
C THR A 67 -19.77 -28.35 10.30
N ASN A 68 -20.42 -28.40 9.13
CA ASN A 68 -19.92 -27.78 7.89
C ASN A 68 -19.81 -26.25 8.01
N ILE A 69 -20.81 -25.61 8.62
CA ILE A 69 -20.83 -24.16 8.85
C ILE A 69 -19.69 -23.75 9.77
N ASN A 70 -19.50 -24.45 10.90
CA ASN A 70 -18.42 -24.16 11.85
C ASN A 70 -17.04 -24.32 11.21
N GLY A 71 -16.87 -25.33 10.34
CA GLY A 71 -15.63 -25.50 9.57
C GLY A 71 -15.36 -24.30 8.64
N LYS A 72 -16.36 -23.85 7.89
CA LYS A 72 -16.22 -22.67 7.02
C LYS A 72 -15.98 -21.37 7.78
N LEU A 73 -16.60 -21.21 8.95
CA LEU A 73 -16.45 -20.02 9.79
C LEU A 73 -15.03 -19.89 10.35
N ALA A 74 -14.34 -21.01 10.60
CA ALA A 74 -12.97 -21.02 11.09
C ALA A 74 -11.97 -20.39 10.10
N ASP A 75 -12.23 -20.51 8.80
CA ASP A 75 -11.37 -19.97 7.73
C ASP A 75 -11.86 -18.59 7.21
N ALA A 76 -12.94 -18.06 7.76
CA ALA A 76 -13.50 -16.78 7.33
C ALA A 76 -12.72 -15.59 7.90
N VAL A 77 -12.67 -14.49 7.14
CA VAL A 77 -12.27 -13.19 7.68
C VAL A 77 -13.46 -12.60 8.43
N ILE A 78 -13.30 -12.38 9.73
CA ILE A 78 -14.34 -11.89 10.61
C ILE A 78 -13.90 -10.61 11.33
N TYR A 79 -14.87 -9.81 11.75
CA TYR A 79 -14.60 -8.66 12.60
C TYR A 79 -14.13 -9.10 13.99
N ASP A 80 -13.29 -8.27 14.60
CA ASP A 80 -12.75 -8.54 15.94
C ASP A 80 -13.84 -8.47 17.03
N SER A 81 -14.92 -7.75 16.77
CA SER A 81 -16.07 -7.61 17.68
C SER A 81 -17.36 -7.26 16.96
N SER A 82 -18.48 -7.26 17.69
CA SER A 82 -19.79 -6.82 17.19
C SER A 82 -19.88 -5.32 16.88
N ALA A 83 -18.86 -4.53 17.21
CA ALA A 83 -18.79 -3.12 16.84
C ALA A 83 -18.39 -2.90 15.36
N HIS A 84 -17.90 -3.95 14.68
CA HIS A 84 -17.53 -3.93 13.25
C HIS A 84 -16.53 -2.84 12.86
N ASN A 85 -15.65 -2.44 13.78
CA ASN A 85 -14.69 -1.36 13.58
C ASN A 85 -13.26 -1.83 13.27
N SER A 86 -12.98 -3.13 13.36
CA SER A 86 -11.64 -3.69 13.14
C SER A 86 -11.72 -5.15 12.65
N VAL A 87 -10.73 -5.51 11.84
CA VAL A 87 -10.44 -6.88 11.39
C VAL A 87 -8.95 -7.12 11.58
N THR A 88 -8.60 -8.09 12.43
CA THR A 88 -7.21 -8.53 12.62
C THR A 88 -6.95 -9.79 11.79
N LEU A 89 -6.26 -9.64 10.66
CA LEU A 89 -5.91 -10.79 9.82
C LEU A 89 -4.94 -11.72 10.56
N GLY A 90 -5.23 -13.03 10.52
CA GLY A 90 -4.50 -14.06 11.27
C GLY A 90 -5.02 -14.27 12.70
N GLY A 91 -5.90 -13.41 13.19
CA GLY A 91 -6.50 -13.50 14.52
C GLY A 91 -5.70 -12.81 15.63
N ALA A 92 -6.35 -12.60 16.77
CA ALA A 92 -5.74 -11.96 17.93
C ALA A 92 -4.52 -12.74 18.43
N GLY A 93 -3.36 -12.07 18.52
CA GLY A 93 -2.10 -12.68 18.98
C GLY A 93 -1.32 -13.41 17.89
N ALA A 94 -1.73 -13.34 16.62
CA ALA A 94 -0.92 -13.84 15.51
C ALA A 94 0.43 -13.12 15.44
N SER A 95 1.52 -13.89 15.31
CA SER A 95 2.89 -13.37 15.21
C SER A 95 3.35 -13.14 13.78
N VAL A 96 2.63 -13.70 12.80
CA VAL A 96 2.95 -13.60 11.37
C VAL A 96 1.83 -12.82 10.67
N PRO A 97 2.13 -11.68 10.03
CA PRO A 97 1.14 -10.94 9.25
C PRO A 97 0.61 -11.73 8.05
N VAL A 98 -0.66 -11.53 7.72
CA VAL A 98 -1.29 -12.09 6.52
C VAL A 98 -1.21 -11.08 5.38
N ALA A 99 -0.73 -11.52 4.22
CA ALA A 99 -0.70 -10.68 3.04
C ALA A 99 -2.10 -10.58 2.41
N LEU A 100 -2.55 -9.35 2.11
CA LEU A 100 -3.78 -9.09 1.38
C LEU A 100 -3.45 -8.83 -0.10
N HIS A 101 -3.86 -9.75 -0.97
CA HIS A 101 -3.54 -9.71 -2.39
C HIS A 101 -4.77 -9.38 -3.25
N ASN A 102 -4.51 -9.08 -4.53
CA ASN A 102 -5.54 -8.74 -5.52
C ASN A 102 -6.40 -7.53 -5.09
N VAL A 103 -5.78 -6.58 -4.39
CA VAL A 103 -6.39 -5.29 -4.04
C VAL A 103 -6.31 -4.40 -5.28
N ALA A 104 -7.46 -4.00 -5.81
CA ALA A 104 -7.54 -3.04 -6.89
C ALA A 104 -6.92 -1.69 -6.48
N ASN A 105 -6.64 -0.81 -7.44
CA ASN A 105 -6.17 0.54 -7.11
C ASN A 105 -7.28 1.27 -6.33
N GLY A 106 -6.98 1.73 -5.11
CA GLY A 106 -7.89 2.54 -4.33
C GLY A 106 -8.01 3.95 -4.90
N ASP A 107 -9.16 4.60 -4.68
CA ASP A 107 -9.29 6.02 -5.01
C ASP A 107 -8.28 6.86 -4.19
N LEU A 108 -7.65 7.84 -4.84
CA LEU A 108 -6.67 8.73 -4.24
C LEU A 108 -7.27 10.13 -4.10
N SER A 109 -8.22 10.27 -3.18
CA SER A 109 -8.89 11.52 -2.84
C SER A 109 -8.87 11.77 -1.33
N VAL A 110 -9.11 13.02 -0.92
CA VAL A 110 -9.11 13.42 0.49
C VAL A 110 -10.18 12.73 1.35
N ALA A 111 -11.22 12.18 0.71
CA ALA A 111 -12.31 11.49 1.38
C ALA A 111 -12.25 9.96 1.23
N SER A 112 -11.23 9.43 0.54
CA SER A 112 -11.13 8.01 0.24
C SER A 112 -10.96 7.17 1.50
N THR A 113 -11.66 6.04 1.53
CA THR A 113 -11.51 4.97 2.53
C THR A 113 -10.99 3.68 1.90
N ASP A 114 -10.54 3.74 0.65
CA ASP A 114 -10.08 2.57 -0.09
C ASP A 114 -8.66 2.19 0.36
N ALA A 115 -8.40 0.88 0.40
CA ALA A 115 -7.05 0.38 0.55
C ALA A 115 -6.22 0.71 -0.70
N VAL A 116 -4.98 1.17 -0.49
CA VAL A 116 -4.02 1.36 -1.58
C VAL A 116 -3.16 0.11 -1.77
N ASN A 117 -2.86 -0.22 -3.01
CA ASN A 117 -2.00 -1.37 -3.32
C ASN A 117 -0.54 -0.96 -3.60
N GLY A 118 0.33 -1.97 -3.75
CA GLY A 118 1.76 -1.76 -3.96
C GLY A 118 2.11 -0.99 -5.23
N SER A 119 1.29 -1.07 -6.29
CA SER A 119 1.58 -0.34 -7.54
C SER A 119 1.44 1.18 -7.38
N GLN A 120 0.48 1.62 -6.56
CA GLN A 120 0.25 3.04 -6.27
C GLN A 120 1.39 3.62 -5.42
N LEU A 121 1.83 2.88 -4.39
CA LEU A 121 2.98 3.28 -3.58
C LEU A 121 4.29 3.27 -4.39
N PHE A 122 4.45 2.30 -5.29
CA PHE A 122 5.60 2.23 -6.19
C PHE A 122 5.69 3.43 -7.13
N ALA A 123 4.56 3.89 -7.70
CA ALA A 123 4.53 5.09 -8.53
C ALA A 123 5.00 6.33 -7.75
N THR A 124 4.55 6.48 -6.50
CA THR A 124 5.00 7.56 -5.61
C THR A 124 6.51 7.48 -5.34
N ASN A 125 7.03 6.30 -5.00
CA ASN A 125 8.45 6.09 -4.74
C ASN A 125 9.32 6.35 -5.99
N SER A 126 8.80 6.05 -7.18
CA SER A 126 9.49 6.32 -8.44
C SER A 126 9.63 7.83 -8.68
N ASN A 127 8.56 8.61 -8.43
CA ASN A 127 8.60 10.06 -8.53
C ASN A 127 9.59 10.68 -7.52
N ILE A 128 9.65 10.15 -6.29
CA ILE A 128 10.61 10.59 -5.27
C ILE A 128 12.05 10.28 -5.70
N SER A 129 12.31 9.10 -6.26
CA SER A 129 13.63 8.75 -6.76
C SER A 129 14.09 9.67 -7.89
N ASN A 130 13.19 10.02 -8.82
CA ASN A 130 13.49 10.96 -9.90
C ASN A 130 13.84 12.34 -9.34
N LEU A 131 13.05 12.86 -8.40
CA LEU A 131 13.32 14.12 -7.74
C LEU A 131 14.68 14.13 -7.02
N SER A 132 15.06 13.02 -6.37
CA SER A 132 16.38 12.89 -5.74
C SER A 132 17.52 12.95 -6.76
N GLY A 133 17.31 12.38 -7.95
CA GLY A 133 18.25 12.47 -9.07
C GLY A 133 18.42 13.91 -9.55
N ASP A 134 17.30 14.61 -9.77
CA ASP A 134 17.30 16.00 -10.20
C ASP A 134 18.03 16.92 -9.21
N VAL A 135 17.80 16.74 -7.90
CA VAL A 135 18.51 17.49 -6.85
C VAL A 135 20.01 17.26 -6.89
N THR A 136 20.44 16.02 -7.12
CA THR A 136 21.87 15.68 -7.23
C THR A 136 22.51 16.35 -8.45
N ASN A 137 21.82 16.35 -9.59
CA ASN A 137 22.27 17.01 -10.80
C ASN A 137 22.41 18.52 -10.59
N ILE A 138 21.39 19.15 -10.00
CA ILE A 138 21.41 20.59 -9.66
C ILE A 138 22.60 20.91 -8.74
N GLN A 139 22.88 20.07 -7.75
CA GLN A 139 24.02 20.27 -6.86
C GLN A 139 25.36 20.16 -7.61
N GLY A 140 25.47 19.23 -8.56
CA GLY A 140 26.61 19.12 -9.48
C GLY A 140 26.78 20.37 -10.34
N ASP A 141 25.69 20.85 -10.94
CA ASP A 141 25.69 22.07 -11.76
C ASP A 141 26.09 23.31 -10.96
N ILE A 142 25.56 23.47 -9.74
CA ILE A 142 25.96 24.56 -8.82
C ILE A 142 27.45 24.48 -8.50
N THR A 143 27.98 23.29 -8.23
CA THR A 143 29.41 23.09 -7.95
C THR A 143 30.25 23.48 -9.15
N ASN A 144 29.86 23.06 -10.36
CA ASN A 144 30.53 23.40 -11.61
C ASN A 144 30.48 24.91 -11.90
N ILE A 145 29.34 25.56 -11.67
CA ILE A 145 29.16 27.00 -11.84
C ILE A 145 30.06 27.75 -10.86
N ASN A 146 30.08 27.38 -9.58
CA ASN A 146 30.94 28.00 -8.58
C ASN A 146 32.42 27.85 -8.93
N GLY A 147 32.83 26.69 -9.44
CA GLY A 147 34.19 26.49 -9.95
C GLY A 147 34.53 27.43 -11.10
N LYS A 148 33.66 27.52 -12.12
CA LYS A 148 33.86 28.45 -13.24
C LYS A 148 33.84 29.93 -12.83
N LEU A 149 33.01 30.27 -11.85
CA LEU A 149 32.91 31.64 -11.33
C LEU A 149 34.17 32.05 -10.57
N ALA A 150 34.83 31.11 -9.88
CA ALA A 150 36.08 31.38 -9.18
C ALA A 150 37.20 31.83 -10.13
N ASP A 151 37.20 31.34 -11.37
CA ASP A 151 38.19 31.69 -12.40
C ASP A 151 37.72 32.81 -13.35
N ALA A 152 36.48 33.29 -13.20
CA ALA A 152 35.92 34.30 -14.07
C ALA A 152 36.46 35.70 -13.74
N VAL A 153 36.66 36.52 -14.78
CA VAL A 153 36.84 37.97 -14.59
C VAL A 153 35.47 38.59 -14.33
N VAL A 154 35.29 39.15 -13.15
CA VAL A 154 34.05 39.80 -12.71
C VAL A 154 34.27 41.29 -12.51
N TYR A 155 33.19 42.07 -12.61
CA TYR A 155 33.23 43.49 -12.28
C TYR A 155 33.43 43.70 -10.78
N ASP A 156 34.12 44.78 -10.43
CA ASP A 156 34.38 45.12 -9.02
C ASP A 156 33.09 45.46 -8.26
N SER A 157 32.03 45.86 -8.98
CA SER A 157 30.71 46.13 -8.42
C SER A 157 29.58 45.99 -9.46
N SER A 158 28.33 46.06 -9.02
CA SER A 158 27.13 46.08 -9.88
C SER A 158 27.00 47.33 -10.74
N ALA A 159 27.84 48.36 -10.55
CA ALA A 159 27.87 49.53 -11.42
C ALA A 159 28.56 49.24 -12.76
N HIS A 160 29.27 48.12 -12.88
CA HIS A 160 29.93 47.66 -14.11
C HIS A 160 30.90 48.68 -14.75
N ASN A 161 31.53 49.52 -13.92
CA ASN A 161 32.43 50.59 -14.38
C ASN A 161 33.92 50.27 -14.20
N SER A 162 34.27 49.19 -13.50
CA SER A 162 35.66 48.79 -13.26
C SER A 162 35.82 47.28 -13.11
N VAL A 163 37.00 46.80 -13.50
CA VAL A 163 37.47 45.42 -13.36
C VAL A 163 38.90 45.47 -12.84
N THR A 164 39.12 44.90 -11.66
CA THR A 164 40.46 44.64 -11.13
C THR A 164 40.83 43.19 -11.40
N LEU A 165 41.84 42.96 -12.26
CA LEU A 165 42.31 41.59 -12.55
C LEU A 165 42.92 40.96 -11.30
N GLY A 166 42.46 39.75 -10.95
CA GLY A 166 42.78 39.10 -9.67
C GLY A 166 41.77 39.37 -8.55
N GLY A 167 40.77 40.22 -8.80
CA GLY A 167 39.69 40.56 -7.86
C GLY A 167 39.91 41.85 -7.09
N ALA A 168 38.82 42.42 -6.55
CA ALA A 168 38.86 43.63 -5.73
C ALA A 168 39.78 43.43 -4.51
N GLY A 169 40.82 44.27 -4.39
CA GLY A 169 41.82 44.17 -3.32
C GLY A 169 43.02 43.27 -3.63
N ALA A 170 43.13 42.74 -4.85
CA ALA A 170 44.34 42.04 -5.29
C ALA A 170 45.58 42.95 -5.16
N SER A 171 46.64 42.42 -4.55
CA SER A 171 47.91 43.13 -4.34
C SER A 171 49.00 42.72 -5.35
N VAL A 172 48.75 41.66 -6.11
CA VAL A 172 49.65 41.16 -7.16
C VAL A 172 48.99 41.39 -8.53
N PRO A 173 49.60 42.21 -9.41
CA PRO A 173 49.07 42.45 -10.74
C PRO A 173 49.03 41.19 -11.60
N VAL A 174 47.96 41.03 -12.39
CA VAL A 174 47.84 39.97 -13.40
C VAL A 174 48.38 40.48 -14.73
N ALA A 175 49.25 39.70 -15.36
CA ALA A 175 49.70 40.00 -16.72
C ALA A 175 48.58 39.74 -17.73
N LEU A 176 48.24 40.75 -18.54
CA LEU A 176 47.27 40.62 -19.61
C LEU A 176 47.99 40.33 -20.93
N HIS A 177 47.77 39.13 -21.47
CA HIS A 177 48.43 38.64 -22.68
C HIS A 177 47.45 38.47 -23.84
N ASN A 178 48.00 38.27 -25.05
CA ASN A 178 47.24 38.07 -26.28
C ASN A 178 46.27 39.23 -26.59
N VAL A 179 46.66 40.44 -26.23
CA VAL A 179 45.94 41.69 -26.56
C VAL A 179 46.35 42.11 -27.97
N ALA A 180 45.40 42.16 -28.89
CA ALA A 180 45.62 42.69 -30.24
C ALA A 180 46.04 44.18 -30.19
N ASN A 181 46.62 44.70 -31.27
CA ASN A 181 46.92 46.13 -31.35
C ASN A 181 45.61 46.92 -31.28
N GLY A 182 45.48 47.83 -30.31
CA GLY A 182 44.31 48.69 -30.16
C GLY A 182 44.28 49.80 -31.23
N ASP A 183 43.10 50.34 -31.53
CA ASP A 183 42.99 51.51 -32.39
C ASP A 183 43.70 52.73 -31.77
N LEU A 184 44.39 53.51 -32.60
CA LEU A 184 45.12 54.71 -32.20
C LEU A 184 44.43 55.96 -32.76
N SER A 185 43.27 56.28 -32.19
CA SER A 185 42.48 57.47 -32.53
C SER A 185 42.02 58.22 -31.28
N VAL A 186 41.57 59.47 -31.45
CA VAL A 186 41.12 60.34 -30.33
C VAL A 186 39.87 59.83 -29.61
N ALA A 187 39.15 58.88 -30.20
CA ALA A 187 37.94 58.29 -29.63
C ALA A 187 38.16 56.83 -29.17
N SER A 188 39.39 56.32 -29.25
CA SER A 188 39.69 54.92 -28.94
C SER A 188 39.46 54.60 -27.46
N THR A 189 38.86 53.43 -27.21
CA THR A 189 38.70 52.82 -25.88
C THR A 189 39.44 51.49 -25.77
N ASP A 190 40.29 51.18 -26.74
CA ASP A 190 41.02 49.92 -26.80
C ASP A 190 42.25 49.95 -25.90
N ALA A 191 42.60 48.81 -25.33
CA ALA A 191 43.88 48.64 -24.67
C ALA A 191 45.02 48.67 -25.72
N VAL A 192 46.09 49.41 -25.41
CA VAL A 192 47.34 49.36 -26.20
C VAL A 192 48.25 48.26 -25.69
N ASN A 193 48.85 47.50 -26.61
CA ASN A 193 49.77 46.42 -26.23
C ASN A 193 51.24 46.85 -26.29
N GLY A 194 52.13 45.95 -25.86
CA GLY A 194 53.58 46.21 -25.81
C GLY A 194 54.22 46.47 -27.18
N ALA A 195 53.69 45.90 -28.28
CA ALA A 195 54.25 46.11 -29.62
C ALA A 195 54.03 47.56 -30.10
N GLN A 196 52.86 48.13 -29.82
CA GLN A 196 52.54 49.51 -30.15
C GLN A 196 53.41 50.49 -29.35
N LEU A 197 53.52 50.29 -28.04
CA LEU A 197 54.38 51.13 -27.19
C LEU A 197 55.87 51.00 -27.58
N PHE A 198 56.30 49.79 -27.93
CA PHE A 198 57.65 49.55 -28.44
C PHE A 198 57.91 50.34 -29.72
N ALA A 199 56.98 50.33 -30.70
CA ALA A 199 57.12 51.11 -31.93
C ALA A 199 57.26 52.61 -31.66
N THR A 200 56.47 53.16 -30.73
CA THR A 200 56.61 54.55 -30.28
C THR A 200 57.99 54.82 -29.68
N ASN A 201 58.47 53.94 -28.79
CA ASN A 201 59.79 54.08 -28.17
C ASN A 201 60.93 53.98 -29.18
N SER A 202 60.82 53.12 -30.20
CA SER A 202 61.78 53.05 -31.30
C SER A 202 61.86 54.37 -32.07
N ASN A 203 60.70 54.97 -32.39
CA ASN A 203 60.64 56.26 -33.08
C ASN A 203 61.26 57.40 -32.24
N ILE A 204 61.03 57.41 -30.92
CA ILE A 204 61.62 58.40 -30.01
C ILE A 204 63.15 58.23 -29.91
N SER A 205 63.64 57.00 -29.82
CA SER A 205 65.08 56.71 -29.77
C SER A 205 65.79 57.20 -31.02
N ASN A 206 65.18 56.99 -32.20
CA ASN A 206 65.71 57.49 -33.47
C ASN A 206 65.79 59.02 -33.47
N LEU A 207 64.71 59.70 -33.06
CA LEU A 207 64.70 61.17 -32.95
C LEU A 207 65.77 61.68 -31.97
N SER A 208 65.97 61.01 -30.84
CA SER A 208 67.02 61.37 -29.88
C SER A 208 68.43 61.23 -30.49
N GLY A 209 68.67 60.17 -31.25
CA GLY A 209 69.92 59.97 -31.98
C GLY A 209 70.19 61.09 -32.99
N ASP A 210 69.16 61.47 -33.75
CA ASP A 210 69.25 62.57 -34.71
C ASP A 210 69.58 63.90 -34.03
N VAL A 211 68.97 64.20 -32.88
CA VAL A 211 69.26 65.41 -32.11
C VAL A 211 70.70 65.42 -31.57
N THR A 212 71.21 64.29 -31.07
CA THR A 212 72.60 64.21 -30.58
C THR A 212 73.65 64.38 -31.67
N ASN A 213 73.33 64.04 -32.93
CA ASN A 213 74.24 64.21 -34.07
C ASN A 213 74.26 65.65 -34.62
N ILE A 214 73.43 66.55 -34.09
CA ILE A 214 73.34 67.97 -34.49
C ILE A 214 74.14 68.89 -33.54
N GLN A 215 74.66 68.36 -32.42
CA GLN A 215 75.52 69.08 -31.47
C GLN A 215 77.01 68.88 -31.77
#